data_AF-A0A7X9EFN1-F1
#
_entry.id   AF-A0A7X9EFN1-F1
#
_cell.length_a   1.000
_cell.length_b   1.000
_cell.length_c   1.000
_cell.angle_alpha   90.00
_cell.angle_beta   90.00
_cell.angle_gamma   90.00
#
_symmetry.space_group_name_H-M   'P 1'
#
loop_
_entity.id
_entity.type
_entity.pdbx_description
1 polymer ?
#
loop_
_entity_poly.entity_id
_entity_poly.type
_entity_poly.pdbx_seq_one_letter_code
_entity_poly.pdbx_strand_id
1 'polypeptide(L)'
;MESKVKEGVINLSPIYEYLESKGGKWKGEHIIVKGVPVQLILADELEEEAVGNAKSISYEGEPTKVFSPEYLIAVLKRAGRKKDLEKVERLIEETEIDKNKLKDIFKRYKIKYKIKE
;
A
#
# COMPACT_ATOMS: atom_id res chain seq x y z
N MET A 1 -8.92 -9.59 -19.85
CA MET A 1 -9.49 -8.24 -19.94
C MET A 1 -8.32 -7.31 -19.74
N GLU A 2 -7.77 -6.80 -20.83
CA GLU A 2 -6.68 -5.83 -20.79
C GLU A 2 -7.27 -4.53 -20.23
N SER A 3 -6.77 -4.09 -19.08
CA SER A 3 -7.08 -2.76 -18.57
C SER A 3 -6.54 -1.74 -19.55
N LYS A 4 -7.44 -0.90 -20.07
CA LYS A 4 -7.03 0.29 -20.82
C LYS A 4 -6.22 1.16 -19.85
N VAL A 5 -4.90 1.19 -20.05
CA VAL A 5 -4.05 2.21 -19.44
C VAL A 5 -4.65 3.56 -19.84
N LYS A 6 -5.11 4.35 -18.86
CA LYS A 6 -5.53 5.73 -19.13
C LYS A 6 -4.29 6.47 -19.64
N GLU A 7 -4.30 6.85 -20.91
CA GLU A 7 -3.26 7.73 -21.47
C GLU A 7 -3.29 9.07 -20.74
N GLY A 8 -2.17 9.44 -20.11
CA GLY A 8 -2.03 10.69 -19.38
C GLY A 8 -0.85 10.69 -18.41
N VAL A 9 -0.34 11.88 -18.11
CA VAL A 9 0.67 12.08 -17.06
C VAL A 9 -0.07 12.43 -15.76
N ILE A 10 0.17 11.65 -14.70
CA ILE A 10 -0.33 11.97 -13.37
C ILE A 10 0.55 13.09 -12.80
N ASN A 11 -0.03 14.29 -12.65
CA ASN A 11 0.65 15.42 -12.04
C ASN A 11 0.49 15.38 -10.51
N LEU A 12 1.56 15.05 -9.80
CA LEU A 12 1.60 15.05 -8.33
C LEU A 12 1.97 16.42 -7.72
N SER A 13 2.37 17.41 -8.52
CA SER A 13 2.82 18.73 -8.03
C SER A 13 1.85 19.37 -7.02
N PRO A 14 0.51 19.34 -7.21
CA PRO A 14 -0.39 19.94 -6.23
C PRO A 14 -0.27 19.36 -4.81
N ILE A 15 0.06 18.06 -4.69
CA ILE A 15 0.24 17.40 -3.39
C ILE A 15 1.58 17.82 -2.78
N TYR A 16 2.64 17.85 -3.58
CA TYR A 16 3.96 18.28 -3.12
C TYR A 16 3.95 19.75 -2.70
N GLU A 17 3.39 20.65 -3.51
CA GLU A 17 3.24 22.07 -3.19
C GLU A 17 2.44 22.29 -1.90
N TYR A 18 1.35 21.54 -1.71
CA TYR A 18 0.60 21.58 -0.46
C TYR A 18 1.46 21.18 0.74
N LEU A 19 2.18 20.07 0.65
CA LEU A 19 3.02 19.58 1.75
C LEU A 19 4.21 20.53 2.01
N GLU A 20 4.80 21.12 0.99
CA GLU A 20 5.84 22.15 1.11
C GLU A 20 5.31 23.41 1.80
N SER A 21 4.08 23.85 1.47
CA SER A 21 3.43 24.97 2.16
C SER A 21 3.20 24.71 3.65
N LYS A 22 3.19 23.44 4.07
CA LYS A 22 3.11 23.01 5.48
C LYS A 22 4.49 22.77 6.12
N GLY A 23 5.57 23.17 5.46
CA GLY A 23 6.95 23.01 5.94
C GLY A 23 7.60 21.69 5.54
N GLY A 24 6.99 20.93 4.64
CA GLY A 24 7.59 19.76 4.02
C GLY A 24 8.82 20.14 3.17
N LYS A 25 9.81 19.25 3.10
CA LYS A 25 11.00 19.45 2.25
C LYS A 25 11.22 18.28 1.33
N TRP A 26 11.28 18.52 0.03
CA TRP A 26 11.62 17.47 -0.92
C TRP A 26 13.07 16.99 -0.75
N LYS A 27 13.26 15.67 -0.65
CA LYS A 27 14.56 15.00 -0.58
C LYS A 27 14.53 13.65 -1.30
N GLY A 28 15.09 13.58 -2.50
CA GLY A 28 15.12 12.36 -3.32
C GLY A 28 13.71 11.96 -3.73
N GLU A 29 13.29 10.75 -3.39
CA GLU A 29 11.91 10.25 -3.65
C GLU A 29 10.91 10.60 -2.53
N HIS A 30 11.36 11.27 -1.46
CA HIS A 30 10.56 11.54 -0.27
C HIS A 30 10.28 13.03 -0.10
N ILE A 31 9.18 13.34 0.57
CA ILE A 31 8.96 14.62 1.23
C ILE A 31 9.13 14.45 2.74
N ILE A 32 9.98 15.27 3.34
CA ILE A 32 10.27 15.22 4.76
C ILE A 32 9.22 16.04 5.51
N VAL A 33 8.34 15.38 6.24
CA VAL A 33 7.28 16.01 7.05
C VAL A 33 7.68 15.89 8.52
N LYS A 34 7.99 17.02 9.17
CA LYS A 34 8.44 17.06 10.57
C LYS A 34 9.56 16.05 10.90
N GLY A 35 10.50 15.86 9.96
CA GLY A 35 11.64 14.94 10.12
C GLY A 35 11.36 13.49 9.66
N VAL A 36 10.12 13.15 9.32
CA VAL A 36 9.75 11.82 8.84
C VAL A 36 9.76 11.78 7.30
N PRO A 37 10.46 10.84 6.65
CA PRO A 37 10.40 10.67 5.21
C PRO A 37 9.06 10.04 4.81
N VAL A 38 8.30 10.76 3.97
CA VAL A 38 7.03 10.29 3.40
C VAL A 38 7.22 10.10 1.90
N GLN A 39 6.85 8.93 1.38
CA GLN A 39 6.85 8.63 -0.05
C GLN A 39 5.41 8.55 -0.56
N LEU A 40 5.14 9.24 -1.67
CA LEU A 40 3.89 9.11 -2.40
C LEU A 40 4.07 8.05 -3.48
N ILE A 41 3.26 7.00 -3.43
CA ILE A 41 3.35 5.87 -4.36
C ILE A 41 2.12 5.93 -5.27
N LEU A 42 2.37 5.85 -6.58
CA LEU A 42 1.29 5.72 -7.56
C LEU A 42 0.66 4.34 -7.42
N ALA A 43 -0.66 4.31 -7.31
CA ALA A 43 -1.41 3.07 -7.22
C ALA A 43 -1.57 2.42 -8.60
N ASP A 44 -1.32 1.12 -8.69
CA ASP A 44 -1.84 0.29 -9.78
C ASP A 44 -3.19 -0.34 -9.37
N GLU A 45 -3.74 -1.23 -10.19
CA GLU A 45 -5.05 -1.86 -9.94
C GLU A 45 -5.18 -2.47 -8.53
N LEU A 46 -4.13 -3.14 -8.02
CA LEU A 46 -4.15 -3.75 -6.69
C LEU A 46 -4.14 -2.69 -5.59
N GLU A 47 -3.28 -1.68 -5.68
CA GLU A 47 -3.26 -0.59 -4.70
C GLU A 47 -4.53 0.25 -4.77
N GLU A 48 -5.12 0.46 -5.94
CA GLU A 48 -6.38 1.19 -6.10
C GLU A 48 -7.52 0.44 -5.39
N GLU A 49 -7.62 -0.88 -5.59
CA GLU A 49 -8.57 -1.71 -4.84
C GLU A 49 -8.28 -1.70 -3.34
N ALA A 50 -7.00 -1.75 -2.94
CA ALA A 50 -6.59 -1.71 -1.54
C ALA A 50 -6.93 -0.38 -0.85
N VAL A 51 -6.71 0.75 -1.52
CA VAL A 51 -7.09 2.09 -1.05
C VAL A 51 -8.61 2.21 -0.95
N GLY A 52 -9.35 1.72 -1.95
CA GLY A 52 -10.81 1.72 -1.96
C GLY A 52 -11.43 0.90 -0.83
N ASN A 53 -10.74 -0.17 -0.41
CA ASN A 53 -11.14 -1.06 0.70
C ASN A 53 -10.39 -0.80 2.01
N ALA A 54 -9.69 0.34 2.13
CA ALA A 54 -8.90 0.66 3.31
C ALA A 54 -9.79 0.75 4.56
N LYS A 55 -9.32 0.16 5.66
CA LYS A 55 -9.99 0.21 6.97
C LYS A 55 -9.61 1.52 7.66
N SER A 56 -10.59 2.18 8.27
CA SER A 56 -10.31 3.30 9.18
C SER A 56 -9.98 2.75 10.56
N ILE A 57 -8.85 3.17 11.11
CA ILE A 57 -8.43 2.90 12.48
C ILE A 57 -8.22 4.22 13.22
N SER A 58 -8.25 4.21 14.54
CA SER A 58 -7.77 5.34 15.34
C SER A 58 -6.28 5.16 15.59
N TYR A 59 -5.46 6.09 15.12
CA TYR A 59 -4.02 6.12 15.39
C TYR A 59 -3.69 7.43 16.09
N GLU A 60 -3.20 7.35 17.33
CA GLU A 60 -2.98 8.52 18.20
C GLU A 60 -4.20 9.46 18.33
N GLY A 61 -5.41 8.89 18.28
CA GLY A 61 -6.67 9.63 18.36
C GLY A 61 -7.17 10.16 17.01
N GLU A 62 -6.38 10.06 15.95
CA GLU A 62 -6.74 10.53 14.62
C GLU A 62 -7.26 9.39 13.73
N PRO A 63 -8.41 9.58 13.04
CA PRO A 63 -8.94 8.60 12.11
C PRO A 63 -8.01 8.46 10.90
N THR A 64 -7.39 7.29 10.78
CA THR A 64 -6.37 6.98 9.77
C THR A 64 -6.81 5.80 8.93
N LYS A 65 -6.75 5.94 7.60
CA LYS A 65 -7.03 4.84 6.67
C LYS A 65 -5.78 4.03 6.42
N VAL A 66 -5.86 2.72 6.63
CA VAL A 66 -4.78 1.76 6.38
C VAL A 66 -5.28 0.60 5.53
N PHE A 67 -4.39 -0.04 4.79
CA PHE A 67 -4.73 -1.27 4.09
C PHE A 67 -5.19 -2.34 5.07
N SER A 68 -6.16 -3.15 4.66
CA SER A 68 -6.46 -4.37 5.42
C SER A 68 -5.26 -5.31 5.37
N PRO A 69 -5.10 -6.20 6.37
CA PRO A 69 -4.00 -7.17 6.39
C PRO A 69 -3.90 -7.96 5.08
N GLU A 70 -5.02 -8.34 4.48
CA GLU A 70 -5.05 -9.11 3.23
C GLU A 70 -4.44 -8.34 2.05
N TYR A 71 -4.79 -7.06 1.90
CA TYR A 71 -4.24 -6.23 0.84
C TYR A 71 -2.76 -5.91 1.08
N LEU A 72 -2.38 -5.65 2.34
CA LEU A 72 -0.98 -5.42 2.69
C LEU A 72 -0.12 -6.65 2.36
N ILE A 73 -0.59 -7.85 2.69
CA ILE A 73 0.08 -9.10 2.33
C ILE A 73 0.18 -9.26 0.81
N ALA A 74 -0.89 -8.98 0.07
CA ALA A 74 -0.87 -9.06 -1.39
C ALA A 74 0.18 -8.13 -2.01
N VAL A 75 0.21 -6.87 -1.58
CA VAL A 75 1.18 -5.87 -2.05
C VAL A 75 2.63 -6.30 -1.73
N LEU A 76 2.89 -6.71 -0.48
CA LEU A 76 4.21 -7.17 -0.04
C LEU A 76 4.65 -8.44 -0.79
N LYS A 77 3.74 -9.39 -0.99
CA LYS A 77 4.01 -10.64 -1.71
C LYS A 77 4.32 -10.39 -3.17
N ARG A 78 3.61 -9.46 -3.81
CA ARG A 78 3.85 -9.04 -5.20
C ARG A 78 5.20 -8.37 -5.36
N ALA A 79 5.60 -7.52 -4.41
CA ALA A 79 6.93 -6.90 -4.41
C ALA A 79 8.05 -7.94 -4.21
N GLY A 80 7.83 -8.96 -3.38
CA GLY A 80 8.67 -10.17 -3.31
C GLY A 80 10.09 -9.96 -2.78
N ARG A 81 10.43 -8.78 -2.25
CA ARG A 81 11.73 -8.52 -1.63
C ARG A 81 11.87 -9.36 -0.36
N LYS A 82 13.09 -9.80 -0.02
CA LYS A 82 13.35 -10.65 1.17
C LYS A 82 12.66 -10.11 2.45
N LYS A 83 12.87 -8.83 2.76
CA LYS A 83 12.25 -8.15 3.92
C LYS A 83 10.72 -8.09 3.86
N ASP A 84 10.12 -8.11 2.68
CA ASP A 84 8.67 -8.07 2.53
C ASP A 84 8.08 -9.46 2.81
N LEU A 85 8.77 -10.52 2.43
CA LEU A 85 8.36 -11.90 2.75
C LEU A 85 8.41 -12.16 4.26
N GLU A 86 9.45 -11.67 4.94
CA GLU A 86 9.55 -11.73 6.42
C GLU A 86 8.37 -11.00 7.09
N LYS A 87 7.94 -9.86 6.54
CA LYS A 87 6.75 -9.14 7.04
C LYS A 87 5.46 -9.90 6.78
N VAL A 88 5.34 -10.57 5.62
CA VAL A 88 4.16 -11.39 5.31
C VAL A 88 4.02 -12.54 6.31
N GLU A 89 5.11 -13.22 6.66
CA GLU A 89 5.11 -14.28 7.67
C GLU A 89 4.63 -13.74 9.03
N ARG A 90 5.20 -12.63 9.51
CA ARG A 90 4.76 -12.00 10.76
C ARG A 90 3.30 -11.57 10.75
N LEU A 91 2.82 -10.98 9.66
CA LEU A 91 1.41 -10.59 9.54
C LEU A 91 0.48 -11.81 9.62
N ILE A 92 0.90 -12.95 9.08
CA ILE A 92 0.12 -14.20 9.15
C ILE A 92 0.09 -14.77 10.57
N GLU A 93 1.19 -14.65 11.31
CA GLU A 93 1.30 -15.15 12.68
C GLU A 93 0.61 -14.24 13.70
N GLU A 94 0.74 -12.93 13.55
CA GLU A 94 0.38 -11.94 14.58
C GLU A 94 -0.97 -11.24 14.33
N THR A 95 -1.62 -11.46 13.18
CA THR A 95 -2.85 -10.75 12.80
C THR A 95 -3.95 -11.71 12.35
N GLU A 96 -5.20 -11.39 12.69
CA GLU A 96 -6.35 -12.11 12.14
C GLU A 96 -6.52 -11.78 10.65
N ILE A 97 -6.52 -12.81 9.81
CA ILE A 97 -6.60 -12.70 8.35
C ILE A 97 -7.82 -13.47 7.85
N ASP A 98 -8.62 -12.82 7.02
CA ASP A 98 -9.61 -13.51 6.21
C ASP A 98 -8.92 -14.26 5.07
N LYS A 99 -8.69 -15.57 5.30
CA LYS A 99 -8.03 -16.46 4.34
C LYS A 99 -8.80 -16.58 3.02
N ASN A 100 -10.12 -16.45 3.02
CA ASN A 100 -10.92 -16.53 1.81
C ASN A 100 -10.72 -15.28 0.96
N LYS A 101 -10.80 -14.11 1.59
CA LYS A 101 -10.51 -12.81 0.94
C LYS A 101 -9.08 -12.77 0.41
N LEU A 102 -8.10 -13.21 1.19
CA LEU A 102 -6.69 -13.23 0.75
C LEU A 102 -6.49 -14.13 -0.48
N LYS A 103 -7.06 -15.34 -0.49
CA LYS A 103 -7.01 -16.25 -1.65
C LYS A 103 -7.65 -15.63 -2.89
N ASP A 104 -8.78 -14.96 -2.70
CA ASP A 104 -9.51 -14.29 -3.77
C ASP A 104 -8.72 -13.11 -4.37
N ILE A 105 -8.10 -12.26 -3.53
CA ILE A 105 -7.18 -11.20 -3.98
C ILE A 105 -6.01 -11.80 -4.78
N PHE A 106 -5.37 -12.86 -4.25
CA PHE A 106 -4.25 -13.49 -4.96
C PHE A 106 -4.67 -14.05 -6.32
N LYS A 107 -5.87 -14.61 -6.41
CA LYS A 107 -6.43 -15.11 -7.67
C LYS A 107 -6.67 -13.98 -8.66
N ARG A 108 -7.32 -12.87 -8.24
CA ARG A 108 -7.58 -11.70 -9.10
C ARG A 108 -6.30 -11.14 -9.70
N TYR A 109 -5.27 -10.96 -8.86
CA TYR A 109 -4.02 -10.31 -9.25
C TYR A 109 -2.91 -11.29 -9.65
N LYS A 110 -3.24 -12.58 -9.83
CA LYS A 110 -2.30 -13.63 -10.27
C LYS A 110 -1.03 -13.73 -9.41
N ILE A 111 -1.15 -13.47 -8.12
CA ILE A 111 -0.04 -13.54 -7.16
C ILE A 111 0.20 -15.00 -6.79
N LYS A 112 1.44 -15.48 -6.93
CA LYS A 112 1.79 -16.88 -6.63
C LYS A 112 1.61 -17.18 -5.14
N TYR A 113 0.68 -18.08 -4.83
CA TYR A 113 0.48 -18.61 -3.49
C TYR A 113 1.60 -19.61 -3.15
N LYS A 114 2.63 -19.13 -2.48
CA LYS A 114 3.50 -19.96 -1.64
C LYS A 114 3.52 -19.34 -0.26
N ILE A 115 2.55 -19.71 0.56
CA ILE A 115 2.68 -19.60 2.02
C ILE A 115 3.36 -20.91 2.40
N LYS A 116 4.58 -20.86 2.94
CA LYS A 116 5.16 -22.05 3.57
C LYS A 116 4.32 -22.29 4.82
N GLU A 117 3.77 -23.50 4.93
CA GLU A 117 3.23 -24.01 6.20
C GLU A 117 4.36 -24.18 7.22
#